data_AF-A0A6A7BUW5-F1
#
_entry.id   AF-A0A6A7BUW5-F1
#
_cell.length_a   1.000
_cell.length_b   1.000
_cell.length_c   1.000
_cell.angle_alpha   90.00
_cell.angle_beta   90.00
_cell.angle_gamma   90.00
#
_symmetry.space_group_name_H-M   'P 1'
#
loop_
_entity.id
_entity.type
_entity.pdbx_description
1 polymer ?
#
loop_
_entity_poly.entity_id
_entity_poly.type
_entity_poly.pdbx_seq_one_letter_code
_entity_poly.pdbx_strand_id
1 'polypeptide(L)'
;MGLAIDSREPPEKQVVTSNRISRITNDGHEILYVLKVIQQPSRARACGSGAKASADRRPVDPPPILQLKIYDGDREDPSRDITCSLDASIIIVSRCVPAYKSLRKTS
;
A
#
# COMPACT_ATOMS: atom_id res chain seq x y z
N MET A 1 -15.96 34.32 32.62
CA MET A 1 -16.44 33.16 31.85
C MET A 1 -15.95 33.30 30.42
N GLY A 2 -15.02 32.46 29.99
CA GLY A 2 -14.59 32.38 28.60
C GLY A 2 -14.23 30.92 28.34
N LEU A 3 -15.09 30.22 27.60
CA LEU A 3 -14.83 28.85 27.15
C LEU A 3 -13.92 28.95 25.93
N ALA A 4 -12.67 28.53 26.08
CA ALA A 4 -11.82 28.25 24.92
C ALA A 4 -12.31 26.94 24.31
N ILE A 5 -12.92 27.06 23.13
CA ILE A 5 -13.20 25.93 22.25
C ILE A 5 -11.85 25.37 21.77
N ASP A 6 -11.49 24.17 22.22
CA ASP A 6 -10.38 23.41 21.66
C ASP A 6 -10.81 22.88 20.29
N SER A 7 -10.52 23.66 19.24
CA SER A 7 -10.76 23.33 17.84
C SER A 7 -9.81 22.21 17.37
N ARG A 8 -9.85 21.03 17.99
CA ARG A 8 -9.24 19.84 17.40
C ARG A 8 -10.14 19.36 16.28
N GLU A 9 -9.82 19.78 15.06
CA GLU A 9 -10.33 19.14 13.85
C GLU A 9 -10.17 17.61 13.99
N PRO A 10 -11.23 16.82 13.75
CA PRO A 10 -11.13 15.37 13.80
C PRO A 10 -10.06 14.91 12.78
N PRO A 11 -9.25 13.90 13.11
CA PRO A 11 -8.19 13.44 12.21
C PRO A 11 -8.82 13.03 10.89
N GLU A 12 -8.40 13.70 9.81
CA GLU A 12 -8.79 13.40 8.44
C GLU A 12 -8.63 11.90 8.20
N LYS A 13 -9.74 11.21 7.89
CA LYS A 13 -9.78 9.75 7.80
C LYS A 13 -8.84 9.31 6.68
N GLN A 14 -7.62 8.91 7.03
CA GLN A 14 -6.60 8.51 6.08
C GLN A 14 -7.17 7.40 5.19
N VAL A 15 -7.37 7.72 3.91
CA VAL A 15 -7.91 6.78 2.93
C VAL A 15 -6.89 5.66 2.75
N VAL A 16 -7.15 4.53 3.38
CA VAL A 16 -6.33 3.33 3.26
C VAL A 16 -6.58 2.72 1.89
N THR A 17 -5.53 2.59 1.08
CA THR A 17 -5.59 1.82 -0.16
C THR A 17 -5.16 0.39 0.16
N SER A 18 -6.10 -0.55 0.07
CA SER A 18 -5.86 -1.97 0.27
C SER A 18 -6.52 -2.78 -0.83
N ASN A 19 -5.88 -3.89 -1.19
CA ASN A 19 -6.41 -4.89 -2.09
C ASN A 19 -6.24 -6.27 -1.47
N ARG A 20 -7.17 -7.17 -1.76
CA ARG A 20 -7.15 -8.55 -1.28
C ARG A 20 -7.46 -9.52 -2.40
N ILE A 21 -6.78 -10.66 -2.40
CA ILE A 21 -6.99 -11.75 -3.33
C ILE A 21 -6.83 -13.07 -2.59
N SER A 22 -7.77 -14.01 -2.77
CA SER A 22 -7.62 -15.37 -2.29
C SER A 22 -7.26 -16.32 -3.42
N ARG A 23 -6.57 -17.41 -3.08
CA ARG A 23 -6.30 -18.53 -3.99
C ARG A 23 -6.43 -19.84 -3.23
N ILE A 24 -6.78 -20.91 -3.94
CA ILE A 24 -6.75 -22.27 -3.40
C ILE A 24 -5.45 -22.92 -3.83
N THR A 25 -4.70 -23.48 -2.87
CA THR A 25 -3.47 -24.25 -3.12
C THR A 25 -3.79 -25.65 -3.63
N ASN A 26 -2.78 -26.34 -4.15
CA ASN A 26 -2.93 -27.73 -4.60
C ASN A 26 -3.39 -28.66 -3.47
N ASP A 27 -3.02 -28.34 -2.23
CA ASP A 27 -3.40 -29.09 -1.04
C ASP A 27 -4.82 -28.77 -0.56
N GLY A 28 -5.55 -27.91 -1.28
CA GLY A 28 -6.93 -27.52 -0.98
C GLY A 28 -7.07 -26.40 0.05
N HIS A 29 -5.97 -25.86 0.56
CA HIS A 29 -6.00 -24.76 1.52
C HIS A 29 -6.26 -23.44 0.78
N GLU A 30 -7.20 -22.64 1.28
CA GLU A 30 -7.42 -21.28 0.82
C GLU A 30 -6.40 -20.36 1.48
N ILE A 31 -5.74 -19.50 0.69
CA ILE A 31 -4.80 -18.50 1.20
C ILE A 31 -5.28 -17.13 0.76
N LEU A 32 -5.40 -16.22 1.72
CA LEU A 32 -5.74 -14.82 1.50
C LEU A 32 -4.49 -13.96 1.53
N TYR A 33 -4.25 -13.23 0.44
CA TYR A 33 -3.24 -12.18 0.35
C TYR A 33 -3.89 -10.83 0.52
N VAL A 34 -3.35 -10.01 1.42
CA VAL A 34 -3.80 -8.63 1.64
C VAL A 34 -2.61 -7.70 1.44
N LEU A 35 -2.70 -6.84 0.43
CA LEU A 35 -1.71 -5.81 0.13
C LEU A 35 -2.27 -4.45 0.51
N LYS A 36 -1.59 -3.75 1.41
CA LYS A 36 -1.98 -2.43 1.91
C LYS A 36 -0.90 -1.41 1.64
N VAL A 37 -1.29 -0.22 1.17
CA VAL A 37 -0.40 0.93 1.08
C VAL A 37 -0.38 1.63 2.45
N ILE A 38 0.77 1.57 3.12
CA ILE A 38 1.00 2.21 4.41
C ILE A 38 1.43 3.66 4.22
N GLN A 39 2.24 3.93 3.20
CA GLN A 39 2.69 5.27 2.85
C GLN A 39 2.45 5.52 1.37
N GLN A 40 1.60 6.51 1.08
CA GLN A 40 1.30 6.93 -0.29
C GLN A 40 2.39 7.91 -0.78
N PRO A 41 2.85 7.77 -2.04
CA PRO A 41 3.64 8.81 -2.67
C PRO A 41 2.79 10.07 -2.85
N SER A 42 3.33 11.23 -2.47
CA SER A 42 2.58 12.50 -2.53
C SER A 42 3.09 13.44 -3.61
N ARG A 43 4.40 13.47 -3.81
CA ARG A 43 5.08 14.37 -4.75
C ARG A 43 6.27 13.66 -5.36
N ALA A 44 6.57 14.01 -6.60
CA ALA A 44 7.77 13.55 -7.28
C ALA A 44 8.34 14.72 -8.07
N ARG A 45 9.67 14.76 -8.21
CA ARG A 45 10.31 15.67 -9.15
C ARG A 45 10.49 14.97 -10.47
N ALA A 46 10.09 15.63 -11.56
CA ALA A 46 10.41 15.13 -12.89
C ALA A 46 11.94 15.02 -13.03
N CYS A 47 12.42 13.81 -13.34
CA CYS A 47 13.78 13.63 -13.79
C CYS A 47 13.82 14.18 -15.22
N GLY A 48 14.61 15.23 -15.49
CA GLY A 48 14.65 15.89 -16.80
C GLY A 48 15.05 14.93 -17.95
N SER A 49 15.17 15.45 -19.18
CA SER A 49 15.46 14.64 -20.38
C SER A 49 16.83 14.93 -21.03
N GLY A 50 17.78 15.53 -20.30
CA GLY A 50 19.10 15.90 -20.82
C GLY A 50 20.26 15.00 -20.36
N ALA A 51 21.47 15.23 -20.90
CA ALA A 51 22.68 14.49 -20.51
C ALA A 51 23.03 14.56 -19.00
N LYS A 52 22.51 15.58 -18.30
CA LYS A 52 22.64 15.75 -16.84
C LYS A 52 21.44 15.20 -16.04
N ALA A 53 20.42 14.66 -16.69
CA ALA A 53 19.23 14.14 -16.03
C ALA A 53 19.48 12.90 -15.17
N SER A 54 20.54 12.15 -15.47
CA SER A 54 21.00 11.05 -14.61
C SER A 54 21.43 11.54 -13.22
N ALA A 55 21.89 12.78 -13.09
CA ALA A 55 22.41 13.35 -11.85
C ALA A 55 21.32 13.94 -10.92
N ASP A 56 20.07 14.10 -11.39
CA ASP A 56 18.97 14.67 -10.60
C ASP A 56 17.83 13.66 -10.39
N ARG A 57 18.21 12.38 -10.17
CA ARG A 57 17.25 11.35 -9.76
C ARG A 57 16.92 11.57 -8.29
N ARG A 58 15.67 11.94 -8.03
CA ARG A 58 15.11 12.02 -6.67
C ARG A 58 14.04 10.95 -6.54
N PRO A 59 14.08 10.13 -5.48
CA PRO A 59 12.98 9.22 -5.20
C PRO A 59 11.69 10.02 -4.99
N VAL A 60 10.57 9.35 -5.21
CA VAL A 60 9.25 9.90 -4.91
C VAL A 60 9.14 10.13 -3.39
N ASP A 61 8.55 11.25 -3.00
CA ASP A 61 8.44 11.69 -1.59
C ASP A 61 6.96 11.72 -1.12
N PRO A 62 6.64 11.13 0.04
CA PRO A 62 7.46 10.17 0.76
C PRO A 62 7.61 8.85 -0.05
N PRO A 63 8.62 8.01 0.24
CA PRO A 63 8.79 6.74 -0.46
C PRO A 63 7.55 5.84 -0.27
N PRO A 64 7.11 5.12 -1.29
CA PRO A 64 5.95 4.23 -1.13
C PRO A 64 6.28 3.07 -0.19
N ILE A 65 5.45 2.84 0.83
CA ILE A 65 5.57 1.71 1.75
C ILE A 65 4.35 0.81 1.60
N LEU A 66 4.60 -0.47 1.33
CA LEU A 66 3.59 -1.50 1.22
C LEU A 66 3.71 -2.49 2.38
N GLN A 67 2.58 -2.97 2.85
CA GLN A 67 2.47 -4.10 3.77
C GLN A 67 1.75 -5.24 3.06
N LEU A 68 2.40 -6.39 2.98
CA LEU A 68 1.80 -7.64 2.56
C LEU A 68 1.53 -8.49 3.79
N LYS A 69 0.29 -8.94 3.96
CA LYS A 69 -0.10 -9.94 4.95
C LYS A 69 -0.75 -11.13 4.27
N ILE A 70 -0.52 -12.30 4.82
CA ILE A 70 -0.92 -13.57 4.24
C ILE A 70 -1.58 -14.38 5.34
N TYR A 71 -2.80 -14.82 5.09
CA TYR A 71 -3.59 -15.57 6.07
C TYR A 71 -3.98 -16.94 5.49
N ASP A 72 -4.01 -17.94 6.35
CA ASP A 72 -4.58 -19.25 6.06
C ASP A 72 -6.12 -19.18 6.21
N GLY A 73 -6.85 -19.29 5.10
CA GLY A 73 -8.30 -19.13 4.99
C GLY A 73 -8.74 -17.88 4.21
N ASP A 74 -10.01 -17.50 4.38
CA ASP A 74 -10.71 -16.45 3.62
C ASP A 74 -10.75 -15.09 4.34
N ARG A 75 -10.19 -15.00 5.55
CA ARG A 75 -10.34 -13.86 6.46
C ARG A 75 -9.01 -13.32 6.98
N GLU A 76 -9.02 -12.02 7.28
CA GLU A 76 -7.93 -11.33 7.98
C GLU A 76 -7.95 -11.65 9.48
N ASP A 77 -7.66 -12.90 9.81
CA ASP A 77 -7.59 -13.38 11.19
C ASP A 77 -6.13 -13.43 11.67
N PRO A 78 -5.74 -12.62 12.67
CA PRO A 78 -4.38 -12.65 13.21
C PRO A 78 -3.92 -14.01 13.73
N SER A 79 -4.84 -14.88 14.15
CA SER A 79 -4.51 -16.24 14.60
C SER A 79 -4.07 -17.16 13.46
N ARG A 80 -4.39 -16.79 12.22
CA ARG A 80 -4.06 -17.52 10.99
C ARG A 80 -3.07 -16.76 10.11
N ASP A 81 -2.37 -15.78 10.68
CA ASP A 81 -1.33 -15.03 9.96
C ASP A 81 -0.11 -15.95 9.75
N ILE A 82 0.10 -16.33 8.49
CA ILE A 82 1.20 -17.18 8.05
C ILE A 82 2.31 -16.37 7.35
N THR A 83 2.25 -15.03 7.39
CA THR A 83 3.15 -14.15 6.64
C THR A 83 4.62 -14.46 6.89
N CYS A 84 5.01 -14.67 8.14
CA CYS A 84 6.40 -14.93 8.53
C CYS A 84 6.85 -16.37 8.27
N SER A 85 5.91 -17.30 8.08
CA SER A 85 6.18 -18.72 7.86
C SER A 85 6.23 -19.09 6.38
N LEU A 86 5.97 -18.13 5.48
CA LEU A 86 5.96 -18.38 4.05
C LEU A 86 7.39 -18.54 3.52
N ASP A 87 7.74 -19.76 3.12
CA ASP A 87 8.97 -20.05 2.38
C ASP A 87 8.77 -19.77 0.89
N ALA A 88 8.79 -18.49 0.52
CA ALA A 88 8.65 -18.06 -0.87
C ALA A 88 9.37 -16.75 -1.17
N SER A 89 9.87 -16.63 -2.40
CA SER A 89 10.41 -15.38 -2.94
C SER A 89 9.27 -14.46 -3.39
N ILE A 90 9.20 -13.25 -2.81
CA ILE A 90 8.20 -12.24 -3.15
C ILE A 90 8.87 -11.13 -3.96
N ILE A 91 8.32 -10.82 -5.13
CA ILE A 91 8.76 -9.70 -5.98
C ILE A 91 7.63 -8.70 -6.10
N ILE A 92 7.93 -7.42 -5.86
CA ILE A 92 6.99 -6.31 -6.03
C ILE A 92 7.45 -5.47 -7.20
N VAL A 93 6.53 -5.19 -8.12
CA VAL A 93 6.78 -4.35 -9.29
C VAL A 93 5.83 -3.17 -9.27
N SER A 94 6.36 -1.98 -9.54
CA SER A 94 5.58 -0.75 -9.68
C SER A 94 5.48 -0.35 -11.15
N ARG A 95 4.32 0.19 -11.55
CA ARG A 95 4.12 0.80 -12.87
C ARG A 95 3.44 2.16 -12.74
N CYS A 96 3.88 3.13 -13.53
CA CYS A 96 3.17 4.41 -13.64
C CYS A 96 1.87 4.22 -14.43
N VAL A 97 0.77 4.72 -13.87
CA VAL A 97 -0.55 4.71 -14.49
C VAL A 97 -1.12 6.14 -14.56
N PRO A 98 -2.01 6.44 -15.52
CA PRO A 98 -2.70 7.72 -15.54
C PRO A 98 -3.51 7.94 -14.26
N ALA A 99 -3.49 9.17 -13.74
CA ALA A 99 -4.11 9.51 -12.46
C ALA A 99 -5.60 9.11 -12.38
N TYR A 100 -6.35 9.29 -13.47
CA TYR A 100 -7.78 8.93 -13.54
C TYR A 100 -8.06 7.43 -13.37
N LYS A 101 -7.07 6.56 -13.61
CA LYS A 101 -7.19 5.10 -13.40
C LYS A 101 -6.83 4.67 -11.97
N SER A 102 -6.11 5.51 -11.22
CA SER A 102 -5.75 5.25 -9.82
C SER A 102 -6.92 5.40 -8.86
N LEU A 103 -8.06 5.96 -9.30
CA LEU A 103 -9.26 6.21 -8.49
C LEU A 103 -10.19 5.02 -8.36
N ARG A 104 -9.83 3.83 -8.86
CA ARG A 104 -10.58 2.60 -8.52
C ARG A 104 -10.29 2.25 -7.06
N LYS A 105 -11.01 2.92 -6.16
CA LYS A 105 -11.20 2.49 -4.77
C LYS A 105 -11.77 1.08 -4.85
N THR A 106 -10.93 0.07 -4.70
CA THR A 106 -11.41 -1.30 -4.46
C THR A 106 -12.04 -1.29 -3.08
N SER A 107 -13.38 -1.27 -3.07
CA SER A 107 -14.22 -1.36 -1.88
C SER A 107 -14.13 -2.74 -1.23
#